data_AF-A2HGJ6-F1
#
_entry.id   AF-A2HGJ6-F1
#
_cell.length_a   1.000
_cell.length_b   1.000
_cell.length_c   1.000
_cell.angle_alpha   90.00
_cell.angle_beta   90.00
_cell.angle_gamma   90.00
#
_symmetry.space_group_name_H-M   'P 1'
#
loop_
_entity.id
_entity.type
_entity.pdbx_description
1 polymer ?
#
loop_
_entity_poly.entity_id
_entity_poly.type
_entity_poly.pdbx_seq_one_letter_code
_entity_poly.pdbx_strand_id
1 'polypeptide(L)'
;MQDIIDHLPKLPEIQQQKLTIPEFDEIEVKPTDSVEIKKFIRKVNYEFLGFHCNHKVMDKDCDMVYKNISDIYKSEEFKTYDNFVSLVAKCVWEIRDKDRRGKVWNEQIRPAMFEMKRAIDALVVLAGFISMYNAKMNPQCSKCKAAIRKYNYSVKEIERMRNDYADLKKEVEKPAEDKMDMLAFLNKNYPTVEDFLLSDVKKKYKETFGIVKTFDILSEEIEATKLFRISNIHRTIHVKRL
;
A
#
# COMPACT_ATOMS: atom_id res chain seq x y z
N MET A 1 -42.79 17.98 -17.86
CA MET A 1 -43.21 18.05 -16.45
C MET A 1 -43.08 16.70 -15.74
N GLN A 2 -43.44 15.58 -16.39
CA GLN A 2 -42.92 14.24 -16.03
C GLN A 2 -41.39 14.30 -15.83
N ASP A 3 -40.70 14.95 -16.78
CA ASP A 3 -39.28 15.29 -16.72
C ASP A 3 -38.80 15.96 -15.42
N ILE A 4 -39.62 16.74 -14.71
CA ILE A 4 -39.15 17.43 -13.50
C ILE A 4 -39.19 16.49 -12.28
N ILE A 5 -40.18 15.58 -12.25
CA ILE A 5 -40.35 14.61 -11.17
C ILE A 5 -39.29 13.50 -11.30
N ASP A 6 -39.03 13.03 -12.52
CA ASP A 6 -38.05 11.96 -12.78
C ASP A 6 -36.60 12.41 -12.50
N HIS A 7 -36.35 13.73 -12.46
CA HIS A 7 -35.05 14.33 -12.18
C HIS A 7 -34.97 15.00 -10.80
N LEU A 8 -35.89 14.67 -9.88
CA LEU A 8 -35.81 15.16 -8.50
C LEU A 8 -34.47 14.74 -7.86
N PRO A 9 -33.76 15.68 -7.21
CA PRO A 9 -32.51 15.35 -6.52
C PRO A 9 -32.79 14.29 -5.45
N LYS A 10 -32.07 13.17 -5.52
CA LYS A 10 -32.11 12.16 -4.46
C LYS A 10 -31.29 12.66 -3.29
N LEU A 11 -31.86 12.56 -2.09
CA LEU A 11 -31.10 12.84 -0.87
C LEU A 11 -30.09 11.72 -0.64
N PRO A 12 -28.82 12.05 -0.33
CA PRO A 12 -27.84 11.06 0.08
C PRO A 12 -28.28 10.34 1.35
N GLU A 13 -27.84 9.10 1.52
CA GLU A 13 -28.02 8.40 2.80
C GLU A 13 -27.11 9.00 3.87
N ILE A 14 -27.62 9.11 5.09
CA ILE A 14 -26.80 9.52 6.24
C ILE A 14 -25.89 8.34 6.60
N GLN A 15 -24.58 8.58 6.61
CA GLN A 15 -23.56 7.58 6.87
C GLN A 15 -22.73 7.97 8.09
N GLN A 16 -22.47 7.00 8.96
CA GLN A 16 -21.63 7.16 10.15
C GLN A 16 -20.57 6.06 10.19
N GLN A 17 -19.31 6.44 10.32
CA GLN A 17 -18.20 5.51 10.44
C GLN A 17 -17.22 6.03 11.49
N LYS A 18 -17.13 5.30 12.60
CA LYS A 18 -16.09 5.57 13.60
C LYS A 18 -14.72 5.20 13.03
N LEU A 19 -13.73 6.02 13.35
CA LEU A 19 -12.36 5.73 12.96
C LEU A 19 -11.86 4.51 13.73
N THR A 20 -11.51 3.47 13.00
CA THR A 20 -10.76 2.35 13.55
C THR A 20 -9.28 2.73 13.54
N ILE A 21 -8.62 2.62 14.70
CA ILE A 21 -7.16 2.75 14.77
C ILE A 21 -6.58 1.53 14.04
N PRO A 22 -5.66 1.69 13.08
CA PRO A 22 -5.06 0.55 12.42
C PRO A 22 -4.22 -0.24 13.43
N GLU A 23 -4.48 -1.53 13.49
CA GLU A 23 -3.64 -2.52 14.16
C GLU A 23 -2.67 -3.10 13.13
N PHE A 24 -1.42 -3.25 13.52
CA PHE A 24 -0.35 -3.76 12.66
C PHE A 24 0.09 -5.12 13.16
N ASP A 25 0.23 -6.07 12.25
CA ASP A 25 0.74 -7.38 12.58
C ASP A 25 2.25 -7.33 12.85
N GLU A 26 2.74 -8.25 13.69
CA GLU A 26 4.17 -8.43 13.86
C GLU A 26 4.76 -9.05 12.58
N ILE A 27 5.80 -8.42 12.03
CA ILE A 27 6.56 -9.02 10.93
C ILE A 27 7.51 -10.06 11.51
N GLU A 28 7.28 -11.33 11.17
CA GLU A 28 8.10 -12.43 11.63
C GLU A 28 9.54 -12.34 11.09
N VAL A 29 10.51 -12.58 11.98
CA VAL A 29 11.92 -12.72 11.63
C VAL A 29 12.20 -14.16 11.21
N LYS A 30 12.58 -14.37 9.95
CA LYS A 30 12.92 -15.71 9.44
C LYS A 30 14.34 -16.10 9.82
N PRO A 31 14.62 -17.39 10.06
CA PRO A 31 15.99 -17.87 10.31
C PRO A 31 16.96 -17.50 9.18
N THR A 32 16.45 -17.55 7.94
CA THR A 32 17.16 -17.22 6.69
C THR A 32 17.46 -15.74 6.50
N ASP A 33 16.91 -14.85 7.33
CA ASP A 33 17.14 -13.41 7.19
C ASP A 33 18.59 -13.03 7.56
N SER A 34 19.16 -12.12 6.77
CA SER A 34 20.46 -11.52 7.09
C SER A 34 20.37 -10.64 8.35
N VAL A 35 21.52 -10.35 8.98
CA VAL A 35 21.58 -9.48 10.18
C VAL A 35 20.92 -8.12 9.94
N GLU A 36 21.07 -7.56 8.75
CA GLU A 36 20.49 -6.28 8.35
C GLU A 36 18.97 -6.36 8.22
N ILE A 37 18.45 -7.42 7.59
CA ILE A 37 17.00 -7.67 7.49
C ILE A 37 16.41 -7.83 8.90
N LYS A 38 17.05 -8.61 9.78
CA LYS A 38 16.62 -8.79 11.18
C LYS A 38 16.56 -7.46 11.94
N LYS A 39 17.57 -6.59 11.77
CA LYS A 39 17.59 -5.25 12.39
C LYS A 39 16.46 -4.37 11.85
N PHE A 40 16.21 -4.41 10.54
CA PHE A 40 15.14 -3.62 9.92
C PHE A 40 13.76 -4.08 10.39
N ILE A 41 13.48 -5.38 10.40
CA ILE A 41 12.24 -5.96 10.94
C ILE A 41 11.99 -5.51 12.38
N ARG A 42 12.99 -5.63 13.27
CA ARG A 42 12.85 -5.19 14.67
C ARG A 42 12.50 -3.71 14.79
N LYS A 43 13.12 -2.86 13.96
CA LYS A 43 12.84 -1.42 13.95
C LYS A 43 11.41 -1.13 13.49
N VAL A 44 10.95 -1.83 12.45
CA VAL A 44 9.58 -1.71 11.93
C VAL A 44 8.58 -2.19 12.99
N ASN A 45 8.76 -3.38 13.55
CA ASN A 45 7.88 -3.92 14.61
C ASN A 45 7.82 -2.98 15.82
N TYR A 46 8.96 -2.45 16.28
CA TYR A 46 8.99 -1.48 17.39
C TYR A 46 8.18 -0.21 17.08
N GLU A 47 8.25 0.29 15.85
CA GLU A 47 7.51 1.49 15.45
C GLU A 47 6.00 1.25 15.32
N PHE A 48 5.58 0.12 14.75
CA PHE A 48 4.19 -0.11 14.36
C PHE A 48 3.36 -0.88 15.39
N LEU A 49 3.93 -1.84 16.14
CA LEU A 49 3.18 -2.58 17.17
C LEU A 49 2.72 -1.67 18.31
N GLY A 50 3.47 -0.60 18.59
CA GLY A 50 3.10 0.45 19.56
C GLY A 50 2.34 1.63 18.96
N PHE A 51 1.91 1.54 17.70
CA PHE A 51 1.27 2.66 17.03
C PHE A 51 -0.05 3.01 17.72
N HIS A 52 -0.16 4.27 18.13
CA HIS A 52 -1.38 4.82 18.68
C HIS A 52 -1.69 6.18 18.05
N CYS A 53 -2.98 6.44 17.91
CA CYS A 53 -3.49 7.71 17.44
C CYS A 53 -4.67 8.14 18.31
N ASN A 54 -4.70 9.42 18.66
CA ASN A 54 -5.78 9.99 19.46
C ASN A 54 -6.85 10.57 18.53
N HIS A 55 -8.03 9.94 18.48
CA HIS A 55 -9.17 10.37 17.67
C HIS A 55 -10.25 11.11 18.47
N LYS A 56 -10.00 11.52 19.72
CA LYS A 56 -11.02 12.14 20.61
C LYS A 56 -11.85 13.26 19.97
N VAL A 57 -11.25 14.09 19.11
CA VAL A 57 -11.98 15.17 18.42
C VAL A 57 -12.86 14.62 17.30
N MET A 58 -12.33 13.67 16.52
CA MET A 58 -13.02 13.03 15.40
C MET A 58 -14.17 12.13 15.88
N ASP A 59 -14.01 11.46 17.02
CA ASP A 59 -15.06 10.64 17.64
C ASP A 59 -16.23 11.50 18.14
N LYS A 60 -15.95 12.69 18.68
CA LYS A 60 -16.99 13.64 19.10
C LYS A 60 -17.85 14.08 17.93
N ASP A 61 -17.24 14.40 16.79
CA ASP A 61 -17.99 14.78 15.58
C ASP A 61 -18.82 13.60 15.04
N CYS A 62 -18.31 12.38 15.16
CA CYS A 62 -19.04 11.15 14.83
C CYS A 62 -20.23 10.90 15.78
N ASP A 63 -20.15 11.28 17.06
CA ASP A 63 -21.24 11.10 18.03
C ASP A 63 -22.34 12.18 17.88
N MET A 64 -22.11 13.23 17.10
CA MET A 64 -23.09 14.31 16.85
C MET A 64 -24.16 13.96 15.81
N VAL A 65 -24.25 12.71 15.33
CA VAL A 65 -25.22 12.28 14.29
C VAL A 65 -26.64 12.66 14.65
N TYR A 66 -27.09 12.37 15.87
CA TYR A 66 -28.45 12.70 16.31
C TYR A 66 -28.71 14.21 16.32
N LYS A 67 -27.69 15.01 16.67
CA LYS A 67 -27.79 16.47 16.60
C LYS A 67 -27.90 16.95 15.16
N ASN A 68 -27.05 16.43 14.26
CA ASN A 68 -27.09 16.78 12.84
C ASN A 68 -28.44 16.40 12.20
N ILE A 69 -28.98 15.23 12.53
CA ILE A 69 -30.33 14.83 12.11
C ILE A 69 -31.38 15.83 12.64
N SER A 70 -31.34 16.14 13.95
CA SER A 70 -32.24 17.13 14.55
C SER A 70 -32.14 18.49 13.85
N ASP A 71 -30.94 18.94 13.51
CA ASP A 71 -30.71 20.23 12.85
C ASP A 71 -31.31 20.25 11.44
N ILE A 72 -31.22 19.13 10.69
CA ILE A 72 -31.92 18.96 9.41
C ILE A 72 -33.44 19.10 9.58
N TYR A 73 -34.04 18.37 10.52
CA TYR A 73 -35.48 18.43 10.76
C TYR A 73 -35.98 19.82 11.18
N LYS A 74 -35.13 20.62 11.83
CA LYS A 74 -35.46 21.98 12.27
C LYS A 74 -35.25 23.03 11.16
N SER A 75 -34.56 22.67 10.08
CA SER A 75 -34.17 23.59 9.02
C SER A 75 -35.38 24.13 8.24
N GLU A 76 -35.23 25.32 7.66
CA GLU A 76 -36.28 25.93 6.85
C GLU A 76 -36.55 25.14 5.57
N GLU A 77 -35.51 24.52 5.02
CA GLU A 77 -35.55 23.70 3.82
C GLU A 77 -36.36 22.42 4.07
N PHE A 78 -36.15 21.74 5.21
CA PHE A 78 -36.97 20.59 5.58
C PHE A 78 -38.44 20.98 5.74
N LYS A 79 -38.72 22.10 6.43
CA LYS A 79 -40.09 22.61 6.56
C LYS A 79 -40.71 22.96 5.21
N THR A 80 -39.93 23.54 4.29
CA THR A 80 -40.39 23.86 2.93
C THR A 80 -40.75 22.60 2.16
N TYR A 81 -39.91 21.57 2.25
CA TYR A 81 -40.18 20.26 1.65
C TYR A 81 -41.40 19.58 2.28
N ASP A 82 -41.51 19.54 3.61
CA ASP A 82 -42.62 18.94 4.35
C ASP A 82 -43.97 19.60 4.04
N ASN A 83 -43.98 20.94 3.95
CA ASN A 83 -45.15 21.70 3.51
C ASN A 83 -45.56 21.35 2.07
N PHE A 84 -44.60 21.14 1.18
CA PHE A 84 -44.87 20.72 -0.20
C PHE A 84 -45.47 19.30 -0.25
N VAL A 85 -44.92 18.35 0.52
CA VAL A 85 -45.48 16.99 0.63
C VAL A 85 -46.91 17.03 1.15
N SER A 86 -47.17 17.84 2.19
CA SER A 86 -48.51 18.05 2.74
C SER A 86 -49.49 18.64 1.72
N LEU A 87 -49.03 19.59 0.91
CA LEU A 87 -49.82 20.17 -0.19
C LEU A 87 -50.18 19.13 -1.25
N VAL A 88 -49.21 18.32 -1.69
CA VAL A 88 -49.45 17.23 -2.64
C VAL A 88 -50.47 16.24 -2.08
N ALA A 89 -50.30 15.82 -0.83
CA ALA A 89 -51.23 14.91 -0.16
C ALA A 89 -52.65 15.49 -0.09
N LYS A 90 -52.77 16.78 0.20
CA LYS A 90 -54.05 17.50 0.19
C LYS A 90 -54.69 17.51 -1.19
N CYS A 91 -53.94 17.83 -2.26
CA CYS A 91 -54.46 17.79 -3.63
C CYS A 91 -55.01 16.39 -3.97
N VAL A 92 -54.26 15.33 -3.65
CA VAL A 92 -54.68 13.94 -3.91
C VAL A 92 -55.96 13.60 -3.12
N TRP A 93 -56.02 13.99 -1.85
CA TRP A 93 -57.18 13.74 -1.01
C TRP A 93 -58.44 14.46 -1.51
N GLU A 94 -58.32 15.73 -1.88
CA GLU A 94 -59.43 16.52 -2.43
C GLU A 94 -59.95 15.93 -3.74
N ILE A 95 -59.05 15.52 -4.65
CA ILE A 95 -59.42 14.87 -5.91
C ILE A 95 -60.25 13.62 -5.64
N ARG A 96 -59.77 12.75 -4.77
CA ARG A 96 -60.44 11.50 -4.41
C ARG A 96 -61.79 11.75 -3.72
N ASP A 97 -61.88 12.73 -2.84
CA ASP A 97 -63.14 13.06 -2.16
C ASP A 97 -64.19 13.63 -3.12
N LYS A 98 -63.81 14.52 -4.05
CA LYS A 98 -64.73 15.06 -5.06
C LYS A 98 -65.19 14.00 -6.05
N ASP A 99 -64.28 13.14 -6.51
CA ASP A 99 -64.59 12.01 -7.38
C ASP A 99 -65.58 11.05 -6.71
N ARG A 100 -65.33 10.66 -5.46
CA ARG A 100 -66.24 9.84 -4.65
C ARG A 100 -67.65 10.44 -4.53
N ARG A 101 -67.76 11.77 -4.50
CA ARG A 101 -69.03 12.51 -4.37
C ARG A 101 -69.67 12.85 -5.73
N GLY A 102 -69.08 12.43 -6.86
CA GLY A 102 -69.57 12.74 -8.20
C GLY A 102 -69.57 14.24 -8.52
N LYS A 103 -68.69 15.04 -7.89
CA LYS A 103 -68.62 16.49 -8.08
C LYS A 103 -67.61 16.85 -9.17
N VAL A 104 -67.95 17.83 -10.01
CA VAL A 104 -67.05 18.38 -11.03
C VAL A 104 -65.90 19.14 -10.36
N TRP A 105 -64.69 18.93 -10.88
CA TRP A 105 -63.46 19.53 -10.37
C TRP A 105 -63.20 20.92 -10.97
N ASN A 106 -63.16 21.96 -10.13
CA ASN A 106 -62.91 23.36 -10.54
C ASN A 106 -61.73 24.02 -9.80
N GLU A 107 -60.97 23.27 -9.01
CA GLU A 107 -59.86 23.78 -8.19
C GLU A 107 -58.48 23.45 -8.79
N GLN A 108 -57.42 23.80 -8.08
CA GLN A 108 -56.06 23.50 -8.51
C GLN A 108 -55.75 22.00 -8.34
N ILE A 109 -55.56 21.28 -9.45
CA ILE A 109 -55.33 19.81 -9.46
C ILE A 109 -53.99 19.42 -8.82
N ARG A 110 -53.01 20.32 -8.85
CA ARG A 110 -51.62 20.05 -8.44
C ARG A 110 -50.96 21.30 -7.87
N PRO A 111 -49.89 21.20 -7.08
CA PRO A 111 -49.11 22.36 -6.67
C PRO A 111 -48.70 23.27 -7.84
N ALA A 112 -48.54 24.55 -7.55
CA ALA A 112 -48.12 25.54 -8.52
C ALA A 112 -46.64 25.34 -8.88
N MET A 113 -46.24 25.83 -10.06
CA MET A 113 -44.87 25.65 -10.54
C MET A 113 -43.83 26.28 -9.60
N PHE A 114 -44.15 27.41 -8.97
CA PHE A 114 -43.26 28.04 -7.99
C PHE A 114 -43.09 27.20 -6.70
N GLU A 115 -44.14 26.48 -6.26
CA GLU A 115 -44.09 25.60 -5.08
C GLU A 115 -43.22 24.39 -5.37
N MET A 116 -43.34 23.81 -6.58
CA MET A 116 -42.45 22.76 -7.05
C MET A 116 -40.99 23.22 -7.09
N LYS A 117 -40.72 24.41 -7.65
CA LYS A 117 -39.37 24.95 -7.73
C LYS A 117 -38.75 25.13 -6.33
N ARG A 118 -39.51 25.72 -5.39
CA ARG A 118 -39.07 25.87 -3.99
C ARG A 118 -38.76 24.53 -3.32
N ALA A 119 -39.56 23.49 -3.57
CA ALA A 119 -39.32 22.16 -3.04
C ALA A 119 -38.04 21.52 -3.62
N ILE A 120 -37.79 21.70 -4.93
CA ILE A 120 -36.56 21.24 -5.58
C ILE A 120 -35.34 21.95 -4.97
N ASP A 121 -35.39 23.28 -4.86
CA ASP A 121 -34.30 24.07 -4.28
C ASP A 121 -34.01 23.63 -2.83
N ALA A 122 -35.06 23.42 -2.03
CA ALA A 122 -34.93 22.89 -0.66
C ALA A 122 -34.27 21.50 -0.63
N LEU A 123 -34.66 20.58 -1.53
CA LEU A 123 -34.04 19.25 -1.63
C LEU A 123 -32.56 19.30 -1.98
N VAL A 124 -32.15 20.21 -2.87
CA VAL A 124 -30.73 20.42 -3.21
C VAL A 124 -29.94 20.87 -1.99
N VAL A 125 -30.47 21.82 -1.22
CA VAL A 125 -29.79 22.31 -0.01
C VAL A 125 -29.72 21.23 1.07
N LEU A 126 -30.80 20.46 1.28
CA LEU A 126 -30.82 19.31 2.19
C LEU A 126 -29.77 18.25 1.80
N ALA A 127 -29.63 17.94 0.51
CA ALA A 127 -28.58 17.05 0.01
C ALA A 127 -27.17 17.58 0.33
N GLY A 128 -26.98 18.90 0.23
CA GLY A 128 -25.76 19.59 0.65
C GLY A 128 -25.46 19.44 2.15
N PHE A 129 -26.46 19.64 3.01
CA PHE A 129 -26.31 19.44 4.46
C PHE A 129 -25.95 18.00 4.80
N ILE A 130 -26.66 17.02 4.25
CA ILE A 130 -26.37 15.61 4.48
C ILE A 130 -24.94 15.28 4.05
N SER A 131 -24.50 15.77 2.89
CA SER A 131 -23.13 15.54 2.39
C SER A 131 -22.08 16.16 3.32
N MET A 132 -22.32 17.40 3.80
CA MET A 132 -21.45 18.06 4.76
C MET A 132 -21.36 17.30 6.08
N TYR A 133 -22.48 16.82 6.62
CA TYR A 133 -22.49 16.06 7.86
C TYR A 133 -21.81 14.70 7.68
N ASN A 134 -22.05 13.99 6.59
CA ASN A 134 -21.36 12.74 6.28
C ASN A 134 -19.84 12.94 6.21
N ALA A 135 -19.35 14.03 5.64
CA ALA A 135 -17.91 14.33 5.60
C ALA A 135 -17.31 14.50 7.01
N LYS A 136 -18.08 15.01 7.98
CA LYS A 136 -17.65 15.16 9.39
C LYS A 136 -17.77 13.86 10.18
N MET A 137 -18.81 13.06 9.91
CA MET A 137 -19.13 11.82 10.63
C MET A 137 -18.41 10.58 10.10
N ASN A 138 -17.70 10.71 8.96
CA ASN A 138 -16.80 9.70 8.41
C ASN A 138 -15.36 10.25 8.32
N PRO A 139 -14.76 10.64 9.46
CA PRO A 139 -13.47 11.31 9.47
C PRO A 139 -12.35 10.40 8.96
N GLN A 140 -11.37 10.97 8.26
CA GLN A 140 -10.16 10.26 7.83
C GLN A 140 -8.94 10.80 8.57
N CYS A 141 -8.21 9.93 9.27
CA CYS A 141 -7.01 10.33 9.98
C CYS A 141 -5.77 10.25 9.07
N SER A 142 -5.17 11.39 8.75
CA SER A 142 -3.96 11.49 7.93
C SER A 142 -2.78 10.73 8.55
N LYS A 143 -2.64 10.77 9.88
CA LYS A 143 -1.62 10.04 10.64
C LYS A 143 -1.80 8.52 10.49
N CYS A 144 -3.00 8.00 10.69
CA CYS A 144 -3.30 6.58 10.52
C CYS A 144 -3.09 6.13 9.07
N LYS A 145 -3.54 6.91 8.09
CA LYS A 145 -3.29 6.63 6.66
C LYS A 145 -1.80 6.61 6.32
N ALA A 146 -1.02 7.54 6.86
CA ALA A 146 0.43 7.57 6.66
C ALA A 146 1.12 6.36 7.30
N ALA A 147 0.70 5.98 8.51
CA ALA A 147 1.22 4.79 9.18
C ALA A 147 0.96 3.52 8.38
N ILE A 148 -0.27 3.32 7.88
CA ILE A 148 -0.61 2.18 7.02
C ILE A 148 0.27 2.14 5.77
N ARG A 149 0.43 3.27 5.07
CA ARG A 149 1.29 3.33 3.89
C ARG A 149 2.75 3.01 4.22
N LYS A 150 3.26 3.53 5.34
CA LYS A 150 4.63 3.32 5.77
C LYS A 150 4.87 1.85 6.14
N TYR A 151 3.96 1.22 6.89
CA TYR A 151 4.01 -0.21 7.22
C TYR A 151 4.01 -1.08 5.95
N ASN A 152 3.06 -0.83 5.04
CA ASN A 152 2.95 -1.58 3.79
C ASN A 152 4.22 -1.45 2.92
N TYR A 153 4.82 -0.26 2.90
CA TYR A 153 6.11 -0.05 2.23
C TYR A 153 7.23 -0.84 2.91
N SER A 154 7.32 -0.80 4.24
CA SER A 154 8.31 -1.56 5.00
C SER A 154 8.21 -3.06 4.76
N VAL A 155 7.00 -3.63 4.74
CA VAL A 155 6.76 -5.05 4.44
C VAL A 155 7.30 -5.40 3.05
N LYS A 156 6.96 -4.60 2.03
CA LYS A 156 7.44 -4.81 0.65
C LYS A 156 8.96 -4.73 0.54
N GLU A 157 9.58 -3.79 1.24
CA GLU A 157 11.04 -3.63 1.21
C GLU A 157 11.74 -4.82 1.91
N ILE A 158 11.17 -5.32 3.01
CA ILE A 158 11.67 -6.53 3.69
C ILE A 158 11.59 -7.74 2.76
N GLU A 159 10.48 -7.91 2.04
CA GLU A 159 10.34 -8.98 1.03
C GLU A 159 11.36 -8.86 -0.09
N ARG A 160 11.58 -7.64 -0.60
CA ARG A 160 12.60 -7.38 -1.61
C ARG A 160 14.01 -7.74 -1.12
N MET A 161 14.39 -7.28 0.07
CA MET A 161 15.69 -7.60 0.67
C MET A 161 15.89 -9.12 0.86
N ARG A 162 14.81 -9.84 1.24
CA ARG A 162 14.83 -11.31 1.34
C ARG A 162 15.09 -11.98 0.00
N ASN A 163 14.46 -11.50 -1.07
CA ASN A 163 14.66 -12.04 -2.41
C ASN A 163 16.07 -11.77 -2.91
N ASP A 164 16.57 -10.53 -2.77
CA ASP A 164 17.94 -10.17 -3.15
C ASP A 164 18.97 -11.02 -2.40
N TYR A 165 18.75 -11.27 -1.11
CA TYR A 165 19.61 -12.14 -0.31
C TYR A 165 19.54 -13.61 -0.73
N ALA A 166 18.35 -14.11 -1.06
CA ALA A 166 18.16 -15.48 -1.54
C ALA A 166 18.84 -15.71 -2.90
N ASP A 167 18.80 -14.73 -3.80
CA ASP A 167 19.45 -14.82 -5.11
C ASP A 167 20.97 -14.77 -4.98
N LEU A 168 21.51 -13.87 -4.13
CA LEU A 168 22.93 -13.87 -3.80
C LEU A 168 23.38 -15.22 -3.22
N LYS A 169 22.57 -15.80 -2.33
CA LYS A 169 22.87 -17.11 -1.75
C LYS A 169 22.86 -18.21 -2.80
N LYS A 170 21.91 -18.23 -3.74
CA LYS A 170 21.88 -19.17 -4.87
C LYS A 170 23.08 -19.00 -5.79
N GLU A 171 23.51 -17.79 -6.10
CA GLU A 171 24.71 -17.55 -6.91
C GLU A 171 25.99 -18.07 -6.23
N VAL A 172 26.08 -17.98 -4.90
CA VAL A 172 27.19 -18.54 -4.11
C VAL A 172 27.09 -20.06 -3.97
N GLU A 173 25.87 -20.60 -3.89
CA GLU A 173 25.60 -22.04 -3.74
C GLU A 173 25.55 -22.80 -5.07
N LYS A 174 25.55 -22.12 -6.22
CA LYS A 174 25.80 -22.77 -7.50
C LYS A 174 27.08 -23.60 -7.35
N PRO A 175 27.02 -24.92 -7.59
CA PRO A 175 28.22 -25.72 -7.54
C PRO A 175 29.24 -25.08 -8.48
N ALA A 176 30.52 -25.25 -8.15
CA ALA A 176 31.62 -24.87 -9.02
C ALA A 176 31.65 -25.74 -10.30
N GLU A 177 30.52 -25.83 -11.01
CA GLU A 177 30.27 -26.74 -12.12
C GLU A 177 30.94 -26.29 -13.43
N ASP A 178 31.68 -25.16 -13.41
CA ASP A 178 32.59 -24.78 -14.50
C ASP A 178 33.96 -24.27 -14.01
N LYS A 179 34.41 -24.67 -12.80
CA LYS A 179 35.82 -24.48 -12.44
C LYS A 179 36.60 -25.71 -12.90
N MET A 180 37.27 -25.61 -14.05
CA MET A 180 38.35 -26.54 -14.40
C MET A 180 39.25 -26.71 -13.17
N ASP A 181 39.54 -27.96 -12.80
CA ASP A 181 40.46 -28.29 -11.70
C ASP A 181 41.71 -27.39 -11.81
N MET A 182 42.11 -26.73 -10.71
CA MET A 182 43.23 -25.81 -10.69
C MET A 182 44.50 -26.47 -11.23
N LEU A 183 44.66 -27.77 -11.00
CA LEU A 183 45.74 -28.57 -11.59
C LEU A 183 45.63 -28.64 -13.13
N ALA A 184 44.43 -28.90 -13.67
CA ALA A 184 44.19 -28.92 -15.11
C ALA A 184 44.39 -27.53 -15.74
N PHE A 185 44.01 -26.46 -15.04
CA PHE A 185 44.27 -25.07 -15.45
C PHE A 185 45.77 -24.78 -15.54
N LEU A 186 46.55 -25.12 -14.51
CA LEU A 186 48.00 -24.88 -14.48
C LEU A 186 48.72 -25.70 -15.55
N ASN A 187 48.40 -26.99 -15.70
CA ASN A 187 49.04 -27.85 -16.69
C ASN A 187 48.73 -27.42 -18.14
N LYS A 188 47.53 -26.90 -18.41
CA LYS A 188 47.17 -26.38 -19.74
C LYS A 188 47.90 -25.06 -20.07
N ASN A 189 48.04 -24.17 -19.08
CA ASN A 189 48.57 -22.82 -19.31
C ASN A 189 50.09 -22.70 -19.10
N TYR A 190 50.69 -23.66 -18.39
CA TYR A 190 52.10 -23.71 -18.03
C TYR A 190 52.63 -25.16 -18.14
N PRO A 191 52.60 -25.79 -19.33
CA PRO A 191 52.89 -27.22 -19.47
C PRO A 191 54.33 -27.58 -19.09
N THR A 192 55.30 -26.76 -19.48
CA THR A 192 56.75 -27.02 -19.33
C THR A 192 57.47 -25.99 -18.47
N VAL A 193 56.77 -25.00 -17.91
CA VAL A 193 57.38 -23.90 -17.16
C VAL A 193 57.51 -24.29 -15.69
N GLU A 194 58.74 -24.28 -15.17
CA GLU A 194 59.06 -24.66 -13.78
C GLU A 194 58.86 -23.51 -12.78
N ASP A 195 58.94 -22.25 -13.22
CA ASP A 195 58.79 -21.05 -12.39
C ASP A 195 58.05 -19.95 -13.16
N PHE A 196 56.94 -19.45 -12.61
CA PHE A 196 56.12 -18.39 -13.19
C PHE A 196 55.46 -17.52 -12.12
N LEU A 197 55.04 -16.31 -12.50
CA LEU A 197 54.49 -15.34 -11.54
C LEU A 197 53.04 -15.64 -11.17
N LEU A 198 52.71 -15.53 -9.89
CA LEU A 198 51.32 -15.66 -9.41
C LEU A 198 50.42 -14.54 -9.98
N SER A 199 50.98 -13.36 -10.28
CA SER A 199 50.27 -12.28 -10.98
C SER A 199 49.79 -12.70 -12.37
N ASP A 200 50.60 -13.50 -13.07
CA ASP A 200 50.27 -13.98 -14.42
C ASP A 200 49.19 -15.06 -14.35
N VAL A 201 49.26 -15.93 -13.34
CA VAL A 201 48.21 -16.93 -13.05
C VAL A 201 46.88 -16.23 -12.79
N LYS A 202 46.88 -15.20 -11.93
CA LYS A 202 45.69 -14.41 -11.62
C LYS A 202 45.09 -13.74 -12.86
N LYS A 203 45.94 -13.19 -13.74
CA LYS A 203 45.50 -12.57 -15.00
C LYS A 203 44.88 -13.60 -15.94
N LYS A 204 45.56 -14.72 -16.20
CA LYS A 204 45.04 -15.79 -17.07
C LYS A 204 43.78 -16.46 -16.52
N TYR A 205 43.68 -16.60 -15.20
CA TYR A 205 42.50 -17.18 -14.56
C TYR A 205 41.26 -16.29 -14.76
N LYS A 206 41.45 -14.97 -14.60
CA LYS A 206 40.41 -13.98 -14.92
C LYS A 206 40.01 -14.00 -16.40
N GLU A 207 40.99 -14.09 -17.30
CA GLU A 207 40.73 -14.16 -18.76
C GLU A 207 40.00 -15.44 -19.17
N THR A 208 40.27 -16.57 -18.50
CA THR A 208 39.69 -17.88 -18.84
C THR A 208 38.30 -18.07 -18.27
N PHE A 209 38.06 -17.64 -17.02
CA PHE A 209 36.80 -17.92 -16.30
C PHE A 209 35.97 -16.67 -16.00
N GLY A 210 36.45 -15.46 -16.30
CA GLY A 210 35.80 -14.21 -15.93
C GLY A 210 35.80 -13.92 -14.42
N ILE A 211 36.39 -14.78 -13.60
CA ILE A 211 36.38 -14.70 -12.13
C ILE A 211 37.67 -14.03 -11.63
N VAL A 212 37.52 -13.05 -10.75
CA VAL A 212 38.65 -12.41 -10.05
C VAL A 212 38.86 -13.12 -8.70
N LYS A 213 40.02 -13.76 -8.52
CA LYS A 213 40.46 -14.33 -7.23
C LYS A 213 41.53 -13.45 -6.57
N THR A 214 41.54 -13.41 -5.24
CA THR A 214 42.63 -12.78 -4.47
C THR A 214 43.90 -13.63 -4.56
N PHE A 215 45.05 -13.04 -4.23
CA PHE A 215 46.31 -13.79 -4.22
C PHE A 215 46.31 -14.90 -3.18
N ASP A 216 45.66 -14.69 -2.03
CA ASP A 216 45.57 -15.66 -0.94
C ASP A 216 44.79 -16.91 -1.38
N ILE A 217 43.60 -16.73 -1.98
CA ILE A 217 42.77 -17.84 -2.47
C ILE A 217 43.50 -18.62 -3.58
N LEU A 218 44.15 -17.91 -4.52
CA LEU A 218 44.91 -18.57 -5.58
C LEU A 218 46.10 -19.35 -5.01
N SER A 219 46.77 -18.83 -3.98
CA SER A 219 47.91 -19.51 -3.36
C SER A 219 47.47 -20.80 -2.69
N GLU A 220 46.40 -20.76 -1.88
CA GLU A 220 45.82 -21.93 -1.21
C GLU A 220 45.41 -23.01 -2.21
N GLU A 221 44.71 -22.62 -3.29
CA GLU A 221 44.26 -23.55 -4.32
C GLU A 221 45.41 -24.18 -5.12
N ILE A 222 46.49 -23.42 -5.39
CA ILE A 222 47.67 -23.92 -6.08
C ILE A 222 48.45 -24.88 -5.18
N GLU A 223 48.66 -24.57 -3.91
CA GLU A 223 49.37 -25.45 -2.98
C GLU A 223 48.56 -26.72 -2.66
N ALA A 224 47.22 -26.64 -2.67
CA ALA A 224 46.35 -27.79 -2.52
C ALA A 224 46.55 -28.84 -3.64
N THR A 225 47.08 -28.47 -4.80
CA THR A 225 47.42 -29.42 -5.87
C THR A 225 48.60 -30.33 -5.52
N LYS A 226 49.42 -29.97 -4.53
CA LYS A 226 50.65 -30.67 -4.11
C LYS A 226 51.72 -30.86 -5.20
N LEU A 227 51.55 -30.26 -6.38
CA LEU A 227 52.52 -30.30 -7.49
C LEU A 227 53.23 -28.96 -7.68
N PHE A 228 52.76 -27.91 -7.00
CA PHE A 228 53.32 -26.57 -7.07
C PHE A 228 53.47 -26.02 -5.66
N ARG A 229 54.46 -25.15 -5.47
CA ARG A 229 54.71 -24.39 -4.24
C ARG A 229 54.74 -22.90 -4.52
N ILE A 230 54.30 -22.10 -3.56
CA ILE A 230 54.45 -20.66 -3.62
C ILE A 230 55.79 -20.25 -3.00
N SER A 231 56.47 -19.31 -3.63
CA SER A 231 57.68 -18.70 -3.08
C SER A 231 57.63 -17.18 -3.26
N ASN A 232 58.18 -16.44 -2.30
CA ASN A 232 58.22 -14.98 -2.35
C ASN A 232 59.68 -14.53 -2.38
N ILE A 233 60.04 -13.82 -3.45
CA ILE A 233 61.38 -13.26 -3.64
C ILE A 233 61.21 -11.76 -3.88
N HIS A 234 61.75 -10.93 -2.99
CA HIS A 234 61.71 -9.46 -3.10
C HIS A 234 60.30 -8.88 -3.36
N ARG A 235 59.27 -9.35 -2.64
CA ARG A 235 57.85 -8.94 -2.77
C ARG A 235 57.18 -9.39 -4.07
N THR A 236 57.83 -10.23 -4.85
CA THR A 236 57.27 -10.88 -6.04
C THR A 236 56.93 -12.33 -5.70
N ILE A 237 55.71 -12.74 -6.00
CA ILE A 237 55.20 -14.09 -5.69
C ILE A 237 55.32 -14.98 -6.91
N HIS A 238 56.06 -16.07 -6.74
CA HIS A 238 56.37 -17.08 -7.74
C HIS A 238 55.64 -18.39 -7.42
N VAL A 239 55.19 -19.07 -8.46
CA VAL A 239 54.66 -20.43 -8.44
C VAL A 239 55.72 -21.33 -9.04
N LYS A 240 56.22 -22.28 -8.25
CA LYS A 240 57.25 -23.22 -8.68
C LYS A 240 56.70 -24.63 -8.73
N ARG A 241 56.97 -25.36 -9.78
CA ARG A 241 56.65 -26.80 -9.85
C ARG A 241 57.57 -27.57 -8.88
N LEU A 242 57.01 -28.57 -8.21
CA LEU A 242 57.72 -29.48 -7.31
C LEU A 242 58.35 -30.65 -8.06
#